data_AF-A0A397CHN4-F1
#
_entry.id   AF-A0A397CHN4-F1
#
_cell.length_a   1.000
_cell.length_b   1.000
_cell.length_c   1.000
_cell.angle_alpha   90.00
_cell.angle_beta   90.00
_cell.angle_gamma   90.00
#
_symmetry.space_group_name_H-M   'P 1'
#
loop_
_entity.id
_entity.type
_entity.pdbx_description
1 polymer ?
#
loop_
_entity_poly.entity_id
_entity_poly.type
_entity_poly.pdbx_seq_one_letter_code
_entity_poly.pdbx_strand_id
1 'polypeptide(L)'
;MQAQVHGCTDPGNTVKENQDTFLAIRHNTHVALAVFDGHGKSHGKLAAETAKAFFEHKFQQDHTYEELRIDGEATLRLLFDECHATIRQAFQAYYERRRLHAEERNGGYLVVKQGLLQKSLLVQGGTTASIVVVLDSGATMLCANVGDSSSLLCVPSPLDASWSSLQASSVLHLLRKHNTLPPVAVPVELPESTSVVQLCGDHSPECMTEFQRTALARSVSTKHGNMPELLFVYDSLIDGHSNQRVSV
;
A
#
# COMPACT_ATOMS: atom_id res chain seq x y z
N MET A 1 8.28 19.84 17.29
CA MET A 1 7.41 20.27 16.17
C MET A 1 6.12 19.44 16.27
N GLN A 2 4.94 20.05 16.36
CA GLN A 2 3.69 19.29 16.27
C GLN A 2 3.30 19.22 14.79
N ALA A 3 3.47 18.07 14.16
CA ALA A 3 2.95 17.85 12.81
C ALA A 3 1.42 17.90 12.89
N GLN A 4 0.79 18.70 12.02
CA GLN A 4 -0.65 18.65 11.81
C GLN A 4 -0.93 17.54 10.80
N VAL A 5 -1.88 16.67 11.15
CA VAL A 5 -2.25 15.52 10.32
C VAL A 5 -3.71 15.65 9.96
N HIS A 6 -3.98 15.60 8.66
CA HIS A 6 -5.32 15.71 8.10
C HIS A 6 -5.51 14.64 7.02
N GLY A 7 -6.77 14.28 6.79
CA GLY A 7 -7.17 13.46 5.67
C GLY A 7 -8.63 13.70 5.33
N CYS A 8 -8.97 13.46 4.07
CA CYS A 8 -10.32 13.52 3.56
C CYS A 8 -10.51 12.36 2.57
N THR A 9 -11.77 12.03 2.33
CA THR A 9 -12.17 11.06 1.31
C THR A 9 -13.38 11.62 0.57
N ASP A 10 -13.62 11.12 -0.65
CA ASP A 10 -14.78 11.53 -1.43
C ASP A 10 -16.08 11.20 -0.67
N PRO A 11 -17.10 12.07 -0.68
CA PRO A 11 -18.36 11.76 0.02
C PRO A 11 -19.15 10.62 -0.65
N GLY A 12 -18.74 10.16 -1.84
CA GLY A 12 -19.49 9.24 -2.68
C GLY A 12 -20.69 9.92 -3.33
N ASN A 13 -21.57 9.12 -3.94
CA ASN A 13 -22.86 9.60 -4.42
C ASN A 13 -23.96 8.54 -4.22
N THR A 14 -25.20 8.90 -4.54
CA THR A 14 -26.38 8.03 -4.34
C THR A 14 -26.38 6.74 -5.17
N VAL A 15 -25.53 6.65 -6.19
CA VAL A 15 -25.44 5.51 -7.12
C VAL A 15 -24.20 4.66 -6.87
N LYS A 16 -23.10 5.29 -6.46
CA LYS A 16 -21.81 4.65 -6.13
C LYS A 16 -21.39 5.07 -4.73
N GLU A 17 -21.40 4.11 -3.83
CA GLU A 17 -20.79 4.23 -2.52
C GLU A 17 -19.28 4.45 -2.67
N ASN A 18 -18.73 5.43 -1.95
CA ASN A 18 -17.30 5.55 -1.79
C ASN A 18 -16.78 4.38 -0.93
N GLN A 19 -15.77 3.69 -1.45
CA GLN A 19 -15.16 2.52 -0.83
C GLN A 19 -13.80 2.84 -0.19
N ASP A 20 -13.31 4.06 -0.37
CA ASP A 20 -12.01 4.49 0.10
C ASP A 20 -12.03 4.83 1.59
N THR A 21 -10.89 4.65 2.24
CA THR A 21 -10.68 5.17 3.58
C THR A 21 -9.23 5.57 3.80
N PHE A 22 -8.97 6.24 4.91
CA PHE A 22 -7.63 6.67 5.28
C PHE A 22 -7.39 6.53 6.77
N LEU A 23 -6.11 6.52 7.13
CA LEU A 23 -5.57 6.49 8.48
C LEU A 23 -4.65 7.69 8.68
N ALA A 24 -4.77 8.32 9.83
CA ALA A 24 -3.96 9.45 10.25
C ALA A 24 -3.76 9.37 11.77
N ILE A 25 -2.65 8.76 12.20
CA ILE A 25 -2.38 8.51 13.62
C ILE A 25 -1.07 9.17 14.01
N ARG A 26 -1.08 9.73 15.22
CA ARG A 26 0.12 10.12 15.93
C ARG A 26 0.27 9.23 17.15
N HIS A 27 1.44 8.63 17.29
CA HIS A 27 1.81 7.81 18.45
C HIS A 27 3.15 8.31 18.99
N ASN A 28 3.13 8.98 20.14
CA ASN A 28 4.31 9.64 20.72
C ASN A 28 4.99 10.61 19.72
N THR A 29 6.22 10.31 19.34
CA THR A 29 7.06 11.05 18.37
C THR A 29 6.91 10.55 16.93
N HIS A 30 6.02 9.59 16.69
CA HIS A 30 5.80 8.96 15.40
C HIS A 30 4.48 9.40 14.79
N VAL A 31 4.42 9.39 13.46
CA VAL A 31 3.20 9.63 12.69
C VAL A 31 3.05 8.52 11.67
N ALA A 32 1.86 7.95 11.56
CA ALA A 32 1.50 6.99 10.53
C ALA A 32 0.32 7.53 9.71
N LEU A 33 0.49 7.54 8.40
CA LEU A 33 -0.51 7.93 7.41
C LEU A 33 -0.75 6.75 6.49
N ALA A 34 -2.00 6.49 6.14
CA ALA A 34 -2.30 5.52 5.10
C ALA A 34 -3.53 5.90 4.30
N VAL A 35 -3.55 5.53 3.03
CA VAL A 35 -4.74 5.57 2.18
C VAL A 35 -5.03 4.16 1.67
N PHE A 36 -6.31 3.85 1.58
CA PHE A 36 -6.83 2.56 1.14
C PHE A 36 -7.90 2.83 0.08
N ASP A 37 -7.60 2.55 -1.18
CA ASP A 37 -8.57 2.62 -2.28
C ASP A 37 -9.33 1.30 -2.32
N GLY A 38 -10.61 1.33 -1.99
CA GLY A 38 -11.45 0.12 -1.97
C GLY A 38 -12.04 -0.14 -3.34
N HIS A 39 -11.92 -1.36 -3.85
CA HIS A 39 -12.47 -1.70 -5.16
C HIS A 39 -13.15 -3.07 -5.21
N GLY A 40 -13.98 -3.24 -6.24
CA GLY A 40 -14.75 -4.44 -6.50
C GLY A 40 -16.25 -4.23 -6.30
N LYS A 41 -17.04 -5.16 -6.86
CA LYS A 41 -18.50 -5.01 -6.90
C LYS A 41 -19.18 -5.17 -5.53
N SER A 42 -18.51 -5.80 -4.56
CA SER A 42 -19.17 -6.29 -3.36
C SER A 42 -18.46 -5.98 -2.05
N HIS A 43 -17.13 -6.12 -1.97
CA HIS A 43 -16.42 -6.04 -0.69
C HIS A 43 -15.24 -5.07 -0.66
N GLY A 44 -15.11 -4.14 -1.61
CA GLY A 44 -13.97 -3.20 -1.59
C GLY A 44 -13.96 -2.30 -0.36
N LYS A 45 -15.12 -1.75 0.02
CA LYS A 45 -15.26 -0.99 1.28
C LYS A 45 -14.92 -1.82 2.53
N LEU A 46 -15.43 -3.05 2.60
CA LEU A 46 -15.12 -3.95 3.72
C LEU A 46 -13.61 -4.24 3.80
N ALA A 47 -12.95 -4.42 2.65
CA ALA A 47 -11.50 -4.62 2.60
C ALA A 47 -10.74 -3.38 3.11
N ALA A 48 -11.09 -2.19 2.61
CA ALA A 48 -10.47 -0.92 2.99
C ALA A 48 -10.65 -0.62 4.48
N GLU A 49 -11.87 -0.79 5.01
CA GLU A 49 -12.17 -0.59 6.44
C GLU A 49 -11.45 -1.62 7.33
N THR A 50 -11.35 -2.88 6.87
CA THR A 50 -10.61 -3.92 7.60
C THR A 50 -9.11 -3.62 7.62
N ALA A 51 -8.54 -3.21 6.49
CA ALA A 51 -7.14 -2.82 6.40
C ALA A 51 -6.81 -1.63 7.30
N LYS A 52 -7.68 -0.60 7.28
CA LYS A 52 -7.57 0.54 8.18
C LYS A 52 -7.58 0.11 9.63
N ALA A 53 -8.56 -0.69 10.06
CA ALA A 53 -8.66 -1.13 11.46
C ALA A 53 -7.43 -1.95 11.90
N PHE A 54 -6.92 -2.80 11.01
CA PHE A 54 -5.70 -3.57 11.25
C PHE A 54 -4.49 -2.66 11.48
N PHE A 55 -4.21 -1.73 10.55
CA PHE A 55 -3.06 -0.83 10.66
C PHE A 55 -3.22 0.19 11.79
N GLU A 56 -4.44 0.66 12.04
CA GLU A 56 -4.77 1.50 13.20
C GLU A 56 -4.37 0.81 14.51
N HIS A 57 -4.74 -0.46 14.67
CA HIS A 57 -4.38 -1.24 15.85
C HIS A 57 -2.85 -1.41 16.00
N LYS A 58 -2.15 -1.76 14.92
CA LYS A 58 -0.69 -1.95 14.93
C LYS A 58 0.06 -0.65 15.22
N PHE A 59 -0.34 0.46 14.61
CA PHE A 59 0.28 1.76 14.83
C PHE A 59 -0.10 2.43 16.16
N GLN A 60 -0.92 1.80 17.00
CA GLN A 60 -1.12 2.21 18.40
C GLN A 60 -0.16 1.50 19.36
N GLN A 61 0.73 0.63 18.86
CA GLN A 61 1.59 -0.22 19.69
C GLN A 61 3.05 0.23 19.64
N ASP A 62 3.67 0.43 20.81
CA ASP A 62 5.08 0.84 20.91
C ASP A 62 6.03 -0.12 20.18
N HIS A 63 5.82 -1.43 20.34
CA HIS A 63 6.68 -2.45 19.74
C HIS A 63 6.69 -2.40 18.21
N THR A 64 5.59 -2.00 17.56
CA THR A 64 5.55 -1.85 16.10
C THR A 64 6.57 -0.80 15.65
N TYR A 65 6.71 0.31 16.38
CA TYR A 65 7.71 1.33 16.06
C TYR A 65 9.13 0.90 16.40
N GLU A 66 9.32 0.08 17.44
CA GLU A 66 10.63 -0.51 17.76
C GLU A 66 11.11 -1.44 16.63
N GLU A 67 10.25 -2.30 16.13
CA GLU A 67 10.53 -3.19 15.01
C GLU A 67 10.82 -2.40 13.72
N LEU A 68 10.02 -1.37 13.41
CA LEU A 68 10.26 -0.50 12.25
C LEU A 68 11.61 0.23 12.30
N ARG A 69 12.14 0.53 13.49
CA ARG A 69 13.48 1.11 13.65
C ARG A 69 14.59 0.08 13.38
N ILE A 70 14.34 -1.19 13.67
CA ILE A 70 15.30 -2.28 13.48
C ILE A 70 15.33 -2.69 12.00
N ASP A 71 14.18 -2.99 11.42
CA ASP A 71 14.04 -3.42 10.02
C ASP A 71 12.67 -3.01 9.46
N GLY A 72 12.59 -1.79 8.95
CA GLY A 72 11.35 -1.23 8.40
C GLY A 72 10.78 -2.02 7.22
N GLU A 73 11.63 -2.59 6.36
CA GLU A 73 11.17 -3.36 5.19
C GLU A 73 10.54 -4.69 5.61
N ALA A 74 11.25 -5.47 6.45
CA ALA A 74 10.77 -6.76 6.90
C ALA A 74 9.49 -6.63 7.74
N THR A 75 9.44 -5.64 8.64
CA THR A 75 8.26 -5.38 9.46
C THR A 75 7.07 -4.97 8.61
N LEU A 76 7.22 -4.03 7.65
CA LEU A 76 6.11 -3.64 6.79
C LEU A 76 5.60 -4.81 5.96
N ARG A 77 6.48 -5.63 5.36
CA ARG A 77 6.06 -6.85 4.65
C ARG A 77 5.23 -7.78 5.51
N LEU A 78 5.68 -8.06 6.73
CA LEU A 78 4.93 -8.89 7.68
C LEU A 78 3.54 -8.29 7.98
N LEU A 79 3.46 -6.99 8.22
CA LEU A 79 2.19 -6.30 8.47
C LEU A 79 1.26 -6.38 7.26
N PHE A 80 1.77 -6.27 6.03
CA PHE A 80 0.96 -6.46 4.81
C PHE A 80 0.43 -7.89 4.69
N ASP A 81 1.24 -8.91 4.99
CA ASP A 81 0.82 -10.31 4.95
C ASP A 81 -0.27 -10.60 5.99
N GLU A 82 -0.09 -10.13 7.22
CA GLU A 82 -1.08 -10.23 8.30
C GLU A 82 -2.37 -9.47 7.96
N CYS A 83 -2.26 -8.28 7.38
CA CYS A 83 -3.40 -7.49 6.91
C CYS A 83 -4.19 -8.26 5.85
N HIS A 84 -3.51 -8.86 4.87
CA HIS A 84 -4.13 -9.66 3.83
C HIS A 84 -4.89 -10.85 4.40
N ALA A 85 -4.31 -11.55 5.39
CA ALA A 85 -5.00 -12.62 6.11
C ALA A 85 -6.22 -12.12 6.88
N THR A 86 -6.13 -10.94 7.49
CA THR A 86 -7.24 -10.31 8.24
C THR A 86 -8.41 -9.95 7.31
N ILE A 87 -8.13 -9.41 6.11
CA ILE A 87 -9.15 -9.13 5.09
C ILE A 87 -9.84 -10.43 4.65
N ARG A 88 -9.08 -11.51 4.44
CA ARG A 88 -9.62 -12.83 4.08
C ARG A 88 -10.61 -13.32 5.15
N GLN A 89 -10.24 -13.22 6.43
CA GLN A 89 -11.11 -13.58 7.56
C GLN A 89 -12.36 -12.70 7.61
N ALA A 90 -12.25 -11.40 7.36
CA ALA A 90 -13.39 -10.50 7.31
C ALA A 90 -14.39 -10.87 6.21
N PHE A 91 -13.90 -11.28 5.03
CA PHE A 91 -14.74 -11.80 3.95
C PHE A 91 -15.45 -13.10 4.36
N GLN A 92 -14.75 -14.06 4.97
CA GLN A 92 -15.36 -15.29 5.47
C GLN A 92 -16.47 -14.99 6.49
N ALA A 93 -16.18 -14.17 7.50
CA ALA A 93 -17.13 -13.77 8.52
C ALA A 93 -18.35 -13.01 7.94
N TYR A 94 -18.17 -12.23 6.87
CA TYR A 94 -19.27 -11.57 6.17
C TYR A 94 -20.28 -12.56 5.58
N TYR A 95 -19.80 -13.66 4.99
CA TYR A 95 -20.65 -14.70 4.40
C TYR A 95 -21.25 -15.64 5.44
N GLU A 96 -20.48 -16.03 6.46
CA GLU A 96 -20.96 -16.89 7.54
C GLU A 96 -22.15 -16.26 8.28
N ARG A 97 -22.10 -14.95 8.55
CA ARG A 97 -23.23 -14.20 9.12
C ARG A 97 -24.50 -14.25 8.28
N ARG A 98 -24.38 -14.50 6.98
CA ARG A 98 -25.50 -14.67 6.02
C ARG A 98 -25.86 -16.14 5.80
N ARG A 99 -25.31 -17.06 6.61
CA ARG A 99 -25.48 -18.51 6.49
C ARG A 99 -24.99 -19.04 5.14
N LEU A 100 -24.00 -18.39 4.55
CA LEU A 100 -23.29 -18.82 3.36
C LEU A 100 -21.88 -19.26 3.75
N HIS A 101 -21.40 -20.36 3.17
CA HIS A 101 -20.04 -20.82 3.42
C HIS A 101 -19.11 -20.26 2.35
N ALA A 102 -18.13 -19.45 2.77
CA ALA A 102 -16.98 -19.07 1.95
C ALA A 102 -15.86 -20.11 2.16
N GLU A 103 -15.37 -20.71 1.09
CA GLU A 103 -14.34 -21.75 1.09
C GLU A 103 -13.12 -21.23 0.32
N GLU A 104 -11.93 -21.44 0.87
CA GLU A 104 -10.68 -21.17 0.16
C GLU A 104 -10.36 -22.34 -0.78
N ARG A 105 -9.99 -22.01 -2.03
CA ARG A 105 -9.61 -22.99 -3.04
C ARG A 105 -8.10 -22.95 -3.29
N ASN A 106 -7.59 -24.00 -3.94
CA ASN A 106 -6.20 -24.07 -4.40
C ASN A 106 -5.86 -22.81 -5.22
N GLY A 107 -4.85 -22.06 -4.77
CA GLY A 107 -4.50 -20.75 -5.33
C GLY A 107 -4.91 -19.55 -4.47
N GLY A 108 -5.50 -19.76 -3.29
CA GLY A 108 -5.71 -18.73 -2.26
C GLY A 108 -6.92 -17.82 -2.46
N TYR A 109 -7.78 -18.12 -3.43
CA TYR A 109 -9.01 -17.37 -3.68
C TYR A 109 -10.21 -17.96 -2.93
N LEU A 110 -11.09 -17.07 -2.46
CA LEU A 110 -12.32 -17.44 -1.77
C LEU A 110 -13.47 -17.60 -2.76
N VAL A 111 -14.25 -18.66 -2.58
CA VAL A 111 -15.51 -18.89 -3.30
C VAL A 111 -16.66 -19.09 -2.34
N VAL A 112 -17.85 -18.61 -2.70
CA VAL A 112 -19.08 -18.77 -1.94
C VAL A 112 -20.10 -19.58 -2.73
N LYS A 113 -20.76 -20.55 -2.08
CA LYS A 113 -21.92 -21.26 -2.64
C LYS A 113 -23.21 -20.68 -2.07
N GLN A 114 -24.09 -20.20 -2.95
CA GLN A 114 -25.40 -19.65 -2.57
C GLN A 114 -26.50 -20.72 -2.39
N GLY A 115 -26.25 -21.96 -2.84
CA GLY A 115 -27.13 -23.11 -2.65
C GLY A 115 -26.50 -24.40 -3.18
N LEU A 116 -27.08 -25.56 -2.83
CA LEU A 116 -26.56 -26.89 -3.21
C LEU A 116 -26.41 -27.09 -4.73
N LEU A 117 -27.32 -26.48 -5.52
CA LEU A 117 -27.38 -26.61 -6.98
C LEU A 117 -26.79 -25.41 -7.72
N GLN A 118 -26.37 -24.37 -7.01
CA GLN A 118 -25.83 -23.16 -7.63
C GLN A 118 -24.31 -23.25 -7.79
N LYS A 119 -23.80 -22.61 -8.84
CA LYS A 119 -22.36 -22.49 -9.08
C LYS A 119 -21.71 -21.68 -7.95
N SER A 120 -20.51 -22.07 -7.54
CA SER A 120 -19.70 -21.26 -6.65
C SER A 120 -19.37 -19.93 -7.32
N LEU A 121 -19.51 -18.83 -6.59
CA LEU A 121 -19.14 -17.49 -7.04
C LEU A 121 -17.83 -17.07 -6.39
N LEU A 122 -16.97 -16.42 -7.16
CA LEU A 122 -15.76 -15.80 -6.61
C LEU A 122 -16.15 -14.68 -5.65
N VAL A 123 -15.50 -14.60 -4.49
CA VAL A 123 -15.62 -13.44 -3.62
C VAL A 123 -14.88 -12.27 -4.27
N GLN A 124 -15.62 -11.20 -4.59
CA GLN A 124 -15.08 -10.03 -5.26
C GLN A 124 -14.94 -8.85 -4.31
N GLY A 125 -13.73 -8.30 -4.22
CA GLY A 125 -13.41 -7.13 -3.42
C GLY A 125 -11.93 -7.12 -3.07
N GLY A 126 -11.37 -5.92 -2.94
CA GLY A 126 -9.98 -5.72 -2.57
C GLY A 126 -9.76 -4.26 -2.20
N THR A 127 -8.56 -3.95 -1.73
CA THR A 127 -8.15 -2.58 -1.49
C THR A 127 -6.67 -2.41 -1.81
N THR A 128 -6.28 -1.23 -2.29
CA THR A 128 -4.88 -0.81 -2.29
C THR A 128 -4.48 -0.38 -0.86
N ALA A 129 -3.19 -0.19 -0.65
CA ALA A 129 -2.69 0.37 0.59
C ALA A 129 -1.36 1.09 0.35
N SER A 130 -1.36 2.41 0.53
CA SER A 130 -0.14 3.23 0.55
C SER A 130 0.04 3.79 1.96
N ILE A 131 1.17 3.48 2.59
CA ILE A 131 1.45 3.76 3.99
C ILE A 131 2.73 4.58 4.08
N VAL A 132 2.69 5.67 4.84
CA VAL A 132 3.83 6.49 5.21
C VAL A 132 3.97 6.49 6.72
N VAL A 133 5.13 6.06 7.22
CA VAL A 133 5.47 6.13 8.65
C VAL A 133 6.65 7.08 8.85
N VAL A 134 6.43 8.11 9.65
CA VAL A 134 7.46 9.08 10.06
C VAL A 134 7.90 8.75 11.47
N LEU A 135 9.18 8.42 11.64
CA LEU A 135 9.78 8.01 12.90
C LEU A 135 10.56 9.14 13.57
N ASP A 136 10.66 9.05 14.90
CA ASP A 136 11.57 9.84 15.74
C ASP A 136 11.54 11.34 15.44
N SER A 137 10.33 11.93 15.43
CA SER A 137 10.10 13.36 15.17
C SER A 137 10.55 13.84 13.79
N GLY A 138 10.53 12.96 12.78
CA GLY A 138 10.88 13.31 11.40
C GLY A 138 12.28 12.89 10.97
N ALA A 139 12.98 12.10 11.77
CA ALA A 139 14.31 11.58 11.45
C ALA A 139 14.33 10.64 10.25
N THR A 140 13.27 9.85 10.12
CA THR A 140 13.18 8.77 9.13
C THR A 140 11.76 8.70 8.61
N MET A 141 11.61 8.52 7.31
CA MET A 141 10.33 8.32 6.65
C MET A 141 10.39 7.00 5.89
N LEU A 142 9.46 6.11 6.21
CA LEU A 142 9.26 4.83 5.53
C LEU A 142 8.01 4.93 4.68
N CYS A 143 8.09 4.49 3.43
CA CYS A 143 6.96 4.44 2.52
C CYS A 143 6.80 3.00 2.01
N ALA A 144 5.59 2.45 2.09
CA ALA A 144 5.26 1.15 1.55
C ALA A 144 3.95 1.23 0.76
N ASN A 145 3.93 0.58 -0.41
CA ASN A 145 2.85 0.72 -1.36
C ASN A 145 2.42 -0.64 -1.93
N VAL A 146 1.12 -0.87 -2.00
CA VAL A 146 0.48 -1.94 -2.76
C VAL A 146 -0.66 -1.33 -3.55
N GLY A 147 -0.47 -1.13 -4.85
CA GLY A 147 -1.46 -0.55 -5.76
C GLY A 147 -0.94 0.69 -6.46
N ASP A 148 -1.86 1.53 -6.93
CA ASP A 148 -1.60 2.70 -7.77
C ASP A 148 -1.74 4.04 -7.04
N SER A 149 -2.14 4.02 -5.77
CA SER A 149 -2.07 5.18 -4.88
C SER A 149 -0.62 5.67 -4.74
N SER A 150 -0.45 6.98 -4.53
CA SER A 150 0.86 7.63 -4.56
C SER A 150 1.09 8.52 -3.34
N SER A 151 2.33 8.56 -2.87
CA SER A 151 2.76 9.48 -1.80
C SER A 151 3.72 10.53 -2.35
N LEU A 152 3.43 11.80 -2.10
CA LEU A 152 4.18 12.94 -2.58
C LEU A 152 4.79 13.72 -1.40
N LEU A 153 6.08 14.02 -1.48
CA LEU A 153 6.78 14.90 -0.55
C LEU A 153 7.02 16.26 -1.21
N CYS A 154 6.38 17.28 -0.67
CA CYS A 154 6.61 18.66 -1.08
C CYS A 154 7.78 19.24 -0.28
N VAL A 155 8.83 19.69 -0.96
CA VAL A 155 10.04 20.25 -0.36
C VAL A 155 10.27 21.68 -0.82
N PRO A 156 10.83 22.56 0.02
CA PRO A 156 11.37 23.84 -0.42
C PRO A 156 12.37 23.63 -1.56
N SER A 157 12.26 24.46 -2.59
CA SER A 157 13.25 24.52 -3.67
C SER A 157 14.28 25.62 -3.37
N PRO A 158 15.58 25.41 -3.66
CA PRO A 158 16.15 24.20 -4.26
C PRO A 158 16.28 23.05 -3.25
N LEU A 159 15.91 21.83 -3.66
CA LEU A 159 16.20 20.63 -2.89
C LEU A 159 17.66 20.23 -3.08
N ASP A 160 18.48 20.35 -2.04
CA ASP A 160 19.84 19.83 -2.04
C ASP A 160 19.87 18.37 -1.54
N ALA A 161 19.77 17.44 -2.49
CA ALA A 161 19.92 16.01 -2.25
C ALA A 161 21.40 15.54 -2.34
N SER A 162 22.37 16.46 -2.33
CA SER A 162 23.78 16.07 -2.41
C SER A 162 24.20 15.25 -1.19
N TRP A 163 25.08 14.28 -1.43
CA TRP A 163 25.61 13.41 -0.39
C TRP A 163 26.28 14.19 0.76
N SER A 164 26.91 15.33 0.47
CA SER A 164 27.49 16.25 1.46
C SER A 164 26.44 16.81 2.44
N SER A 165 25.26 17.17 1.93
CA SER A 165 24.16 17.73 2.73
C SER A 165 23.44 16.63 3.53
N LEU A 166 23.40 15.41 3.00
CA LEU A 166 22.91 14.22 3.71
C LEU A 166 23.87 13.73 4.81
N GLN A 167 25.19 13.84 4.62
CA GLN A 167 26.17 13.52 5.66
C GLN A 167 26.17 14.53 6.80
N ALA A 168 26.05 15.84 6.50
CA ALA A 168 25.95 16.85 7.55
C ALA A 168 24.72 16.64 8.45
N SER A 169 23.58 16.27 7.86
CA SER A 169 22.34 16.00 8.60
C SER A 169 22.37 14.68 9.37
N SER A 170 22.93 13.60 8.81
CA SER A 170 23.10 12.32 9.52
C SER A 170 24.14 12.37 10.65
N VAL A 171 25.24 13.10 10.49
CA VAL A 171 26.22 13.35 11.56
C VAL A 171 25.58 14.19 12.68
N LEU A 172 24.82 15.23 12.34
CA LEU A 172 24.06 16.01 13.35
C LEU A 172 22.97 15.17 14.03
N HIS A 173 22.36 14.21 13.33
CA HIS A 173 21.37 13.30 13.90
C HIS A 173 21.99 12.29 14.88
N LEU A 174 23.17 11.76 14.55
CA LEU A 174 23.96 10.87 15.43
C LEU A 174 24.53 11.62 16.64
N LEU A 175 24.79 12.93 16.50
CA LEU A 175 25.27 13.80 17.58
C LEU A 175 24.13 14.38 18.44
N ARG A 176 22.87 14.28 18.01
CA ARG A 176 21.70 14.70 18.80
C ARG A 176 21.47 13.72 19.94
N LYS A 177 22.17 13.93 21.06
CA LYS A 177 21.68 13.46 22.36
C LYS A 177 20.29 14.07 22.58
N HIS A 178 19.32 13.20 22.84
CA HIS A 178 17.88 13.42 22.77
C HIS A 178 17.27 14.57 23.62
N ASN A 179 18.04 15.43 24.31
CA ASN A 179 17.47 16.34 25.31
C ASN A 179 18.14 17.72 25.54
N THR A 180 19.08 18.23 24.73
CA THR A 180 19.86 19.42 25.17
C THR A 180 20.05 20.60 24.20
N LEU A 181 19.35 20.71 23.07
CA LEU A 181 19.46 21.93 22.23
C LEU A 181 18.11 22.45 21.74
N PRO A 182 17.95 23.79 21.63
CA PRO A 182 16.72 24.43 21.19
C PRO A 182 16.38 24.02 19.75
N PRO A 183 15.09 24.02 19.38
CA PRO A 183 14.65 23.65 18.04
C PRO A 183 15.37 24.52 17.00
N VAL A 184 15.84 23.88 15.92
CA VAL A 184 16.34 24.58 14.73
C VAL A 184 15.29 25.60 14.33
N ALA A 185 15.67 26.88 14.27
CA ALA A 185 14.78 27.94 13.87
C ALA A 185 14.25 27.61 12.47
N VAL A 186 12.93 27.46 12.38
CA VAL A 186 12.24 27.33 11.09
C VAL A 186 12.57 28.59 10.30
N PRO A 187 13.02 28.50 9.04
CA PRO A 187 13.15 29.66 8.19
C PRO A 187 11.83 30.45 8.24
N VAL A 188 11.91 31.73 8.64
CA VAL A 188 10.74 32.61 8.81
C VAL A 188 10.10 32.93 7.45
N GLU A 189 10.84 32.70 6.37
CA GLU A 189 10.41 32.96 5.00
C GLU A 189 9.92 31.67 4.33
N LEU A 190 8.68 31.73 3.83
CA LEU A 190 8.13 30.70 2.94
C LEU A 190 9.01 30.61 1.69
N PRO A 191 9.41 29.40 1.26
CA PRO A 191 10.23 29.26 0.07
C PRO A 191 9.51 29.80 -1.17
N GLU A 192 10.25 30.50 -2.04
CA GLU A 192 9.72 31.11 -3.27
C GLU A 192 9.19 30.08 -4.28
N SER A 193 9.63 28.81 -4.17
CA SER A 193 9.12 27.70 -4.96
C SER A 193 9.21 26.38 -4.20
N THR A 194 8.33 25.43 -4.56
CA THR A 194 8.30 24.07 -4.00
C THR A 194 8.56 23.04 -5.08
N SER A 195 9.40 22.04 -4.79
CA SER A 195 9.55 20.85 -5.61
C SER A 195 8.70 19.72 -5.04
N VAL A 196 8.22 18.82 -5.90
CA VAL A 196 7.46 17.64 -5.51
C VAL A 196 8.28 16.40 -5.82
N VAL A 197 8.46 15.53 -4.83
CA VAL A 197 9.13 14.24 -4.97
C VAL A 197 8.11 13.13 -4.76
N GLN A 198 7.93 12.26 -5.75
CA GLN A 198 7.13 11.05 -5.59
C GLN A 198 7.95 9.98 -4.87
N LEU A 199 7.50 9.54 -3.68
CA LEU A 199 8.24 8.59 -2.85
C LEU A 199 7.90 7.13 -3.19
N CYS A 200 6.63 6.85 -3.42
CA CYS A 200 6.14 5.57 -3.90
C CYS A 200 4.84 5.75 -4.67
N GLY A 201 4.53 4.76 -5.50
CA GLY A 201 3.28 4.69 -6.27
C GLY A 201 3.48 3.97 -7.58
N ASP A 202 2.38 3.87 -8.33
CA ASP A 202 2.29 3.33 -9.68
C ASP A 202 2.66 1.84 -9.81
N HIS A 203 1.80 0.97 -9.26
CA HIS A 203 1.77 -0.44 -9.66
C HIS A 203 0.74 -0.69 -10.77
N SER A 204 0.79 0.11 -11.83
CA SER A 204 -0.06 -0.03 -13.01
C SER A 204 0.63 -0.85 -14.12
N PRO A 205 -0.10 -1.25 -15.17
CA PRO A 205 0.49 -1.88 -16.35
C PRO A 205 1.53 -1.02 -17.09
N GLU A 206 1.51 0.31 -16.90
CA GLU A 206 2.47 1.23 -17.53
C GLU A 206 3.81 1.27 -16.79
N CYS A 207 3.84 0.76 -15.56
CA CYS A 207 5.07 0.61 -14.79
C CYS A 207 5.89 -0.57 -15.32
N MET A 208 7.01 -0.29 -15.98
CA MET A 208 7.82 -1.30 -16.68
C MET A 208 8.30 -2.43 -15.77
N THR A 209 8.69 -2.12 -14.52
CA THR A 209 9.13 -3.13 -13.55
C THR A 209 8.01 -4.06 -13.14
N GLU A 210 6.80 -3.54 -12.96
CA GLU A 210 5.59 -4.30 -12.65
C GLU A 210 5.11 -5.15 -13.83
N PHE A 211 5.17 -4.59 -15.03
CA PHE A 211 4.94 -5.31 -16.27
C PHE A 211 5.89 -6.51 -16.40
N GLN A 212 7.20 -6.27 -16.26
CA GLN A 212 8.22 -7.33 -16.33
C GLN A 212 8.02 -8.38 -15.24
N ARG A 213 7.77 -7.97 -13.98
CA ARG A 213 7.51 -8.89 -12.87
C ARG A 213 6.31 -9.79 -13.16
N THR A 214 5.23 -9.20 -13.67
CA THR A 214 4.01 -9.94 -13.98
C THR A 214 4.19 -10.87 -15.19
N ALA A 215 4.92 -10.42 -16.21
CA ALA A 215 5.29 -11.24 -17.36
C ALA A 215 6.15 -12.46 -16.96
N LEU A 216 7.10 -12.29 -16.02
CA LEU A 216 7.91 -13.39 -15.48
C LEU A 216 7.10 -14.37 -14.63
N ALA A 217 6.11 -13.87 -13.88
CA ALA A 217 5.23 -14.70 -13.06
C ALA A 217 4.19 -15.49 -13.89
N ARG A 218 4.06 -15.21 -15.19
CA ARG A 218 3.21 -15.96 -16.11
C ARG A 218 3.65 -17.42 -16.11
N SER A 219 2.83 -18.27 -15.49
CA SER A 219 3.05 -19.70 -15.48
C SER A 219 3.03 -20.22 -16.91
N VAL A 220 4.12 -20.85 -17.30
CA VAL A 220 4.31 -21.64 -18.53
C VAL A 220 3.03 -22.40 -18.87
N SER A 221 2.59 -22.29 -20.14
CA SER A 221 1.52 -23.10 -20.73
C SER A 221 1.63 -24.55 -20.25
N THR A 222 0.83 -24.91 -19.24
CA THR A 222 0.68 -26.31 -18.91
C THR A 222 -0.16 -26.89 -20.03
N LYS A 223 0.35 -27.93 -20.70
CA LYS A 223 -0.31 -28.67 -21.80
C LYS A 223 -1.75 -29.14 -21.50
N HIS A 224 -2.24 -28.92 -20.29
CA HIS A 224 -3.59 -29.16 -19.83
C HIS A 224 -4.23 -27.80 -19.52
N GLY A 225 -5.07 -27.29 -20.42
CA GLY A 225 -5.73 -25.97 -20.37
C GLY A 225 -6.79 -25.81 -19.27
N ASN A 226 -6.50 -26.26 -18.05
CA ASN A 226 -7.39 -26.22 -16.89
C ASN A 226 -7.02 -25.12 -15.89
N MET A 227 -6.03 -24.29 -16.17
CA MET A 227 -5.65 -23.16 -15.33
C MET A 227 -5.96 -21.84 -16.05
N PRO A 228 -6.56 -20.86 -15.37
CA PRO A 228 -6.73 -19.52 -15.93
C PRO A 228 -5.35 -18.91 -16.24
N GLU A 229 -5.18 -18.42 -17.46
CA GLU A 229 -3.99 -17.71 -17.92
C GLU A 229 -4.21 -16.20 -17.81
N LEU A 230 -3.16 -15.49 -17.38
CA LEU A 230 -3.14 -14.03 -17.44
C LEU A 230 -2.78 -13.60 -18.87
N LEU A 231 -3.71 -12.92 -19.54
CA LEU A 231 -3.53 -12.39 -20.90
C LEU A 231 -3.42 -10.87 -20.84
N PHE A 232 -2.38 -10.32 -21.46
CA PHE A 232 -2.27 -8.87 -21.63
C PHE A 232 -2.92 -8.44 -22.94
N VAL A 233 -3.48 -7.23 -22.98
CA VAL A 233 -4.09 -6.65 -24.18
C VAL A 233 -3.09 -6.64 -25.34
N TYR A 234 -1.80 -6.42 -25.05
CA TYR A 234 -0.73 -6.39 -26.03
C TYR A 234 -0.30 -7.77 -26.55
N ASP A 235 -0.69 -8.87 -25.91
CA ASP A 235 -0.33 -10.22 -26.37
C ASP A 235 -0.85 -10.47 -27.79
N SER A 236 -2.06 -9.97 -28.09
CA SER A 236 -2.67 -10.08 -29.42
C SER A 236 -2.04 -9.19 -30.51
N LEU A 237 -1.20 -8.22 -30.14
CA LEU A 237 -0.52 -7.34 -31.10
C LEU A 237 0.78 -7.97 -31.63
N ILE A 238 1.27 -9.03 -30.98
CA ILE A 238 2.50 -9.74 -31.36
C ILE A 238 2.22 -10.81 -32.43
N ASP A 239 0.95 -11.17 -32.66
CA ASP A 239 0.54 -12.17 -33.66
C ASP A 239 0.64 -11.69 -35.13
N GLY A 240 1.28 -10.55 -35.37
CA GLY A 240 1.72 -10.10 -36.68
C GLY A 240 3.21 -10.40 -36.93
N HIS A 241 3.55 -11.65 -37.22
CA HIS A 241 4.86 -12.07 -37.76
C HIS A 241 6.11 -11.64 -36.97
N SER A 242 6.40 -12.28 -35.84
CA SER A 242 7.81 -12.55 -35.52
C SER A 242 7.97 -13.76 -34.60
N ASN A 243 8.62 -14.79 -35.13
CA ASN A 243 9.07 -15.96 -34.38
C ASN A 243 10.34 -15.62 -33.57
N GLN A 244 10.39 -14.45 -32.94
CA GLN A 244 11.47 -14.07 -32.05
C GLN A 244 10.96 -14.12 -30.62
N ARG A 245 11.33 -15.21 -29.95
CA ARG A 245 11.42 -15.24 -28.49
C ARG A 245 12.26 -14.04 -28.07
N VAL A 246 11.61 -13.03 -27.51
CA VAL A 246 12.30 -11.96 -26.81
C VAL A 246 12.74 -12.57 -25.48
N SER A 247 13.99 -13.03 -25.45
CA SER A 247 14.76 -13.18 -24.22
C SER A 247 15.24 -11.79 -23.81
N VAL A 248 14.79 -11.30 -22.65
CA VAL A 248 15.46 -10.26 -21.87
C VAL A 248 15.82 -10.88 -20.53
#